data_AF-A0A2T7LDW7-F1
#
_entry.id   AF-A0A2T7LDW7-F1
#
_cell.length_a   1.000
_cell.length_b   1.000
_cell.length_c   1.000
_cell.angle_alpha   90.00
_cell.angle_beta   90.00
_cell.angle_gamma   90.00
#
_symmetry.space_group_name_H-M   'P 1'
#
loop_
_entity.id
_entity.type
_entity.pdbx_description
1 polymer ?
#
loop_
_entity_poly.entity_id
_entity_poly.type
_entity_poly.pdbx_seq_one_letter_code
_entity_poly.pdbx_strand_id
1 'polypeptide(L)'
;MNGPERHNARAKERPALIPRWIDLVRNSDILGTLYSDVPPLESVRLRSFHLNWRGPALTLRIDLPTYPDPDRVPPEWSERGHNTLQLQVQFAAVEDLTVRGWIPAVPVDISLAALPYRRILVRIAESGFGFSFTSSDSLTVGHISSYRMTETGSDDVPHAFVSRLDTRLFTSLPGTHESSFFL
;
A
#
# COMPACT_ATOMS: atom_id res chain seq x y z
N MET A 1 54.00 -7.44 -20.73
CA MET A 1 52.88 -8.36 -20.46
C MET A 1 52.36 -8.05 -19.07
N ASN A 2 51.17 -7.46 -18.97
CA ASN A 2 50.28 -7.44 -17.82
C ASN A 2 48.92 -6.98 -18.38
N GLY A 3 47.95 -7.91 -18.43
CA GLY A 3 46.63 -7.65 -19.00
C GLY A 3 45.76 -6.80 -18.07
N PRO A 4 44.81 -6.00 -18.60
CA PRO A 4 43.86 -5.33 -17.74
C PRO A 4 42.77 -6.30 -17.31
N GLU A 5 42.57 -6.36 -16.00
CA GLU A 5 41.44 -7.03 -15.35
C GLU A 5 40.13 -6.47 -15.91
N ARG A 6 39.31 -7.36 -16.47
CA ARG A 6 37.94 -7.04 -16.86
C ARG A 6 37.11 -6.92 -15.59
N HIS A 7 36.93 -5.69 -15.09
CA HIS A 7 35.84 -5.37 -14.19
C HIS A 7 34.52 -5.67 -14.91
N ASN A 8 34.00 -6.88 -14.68
CA ASN A 8 32.67 -7.28 -15.10
C ASN A 8 31.66 -6.60 -14.18
N ALA A 9 31.41 -5.31 -14.43
CA ALA A 9 30.26 -4.62 -13.88
C ALA A 9 29.03 -5.26 -14.52
N ARG A 10 28.50 -6.30 -13.87
CA ARG A 10 27.21 -6.91 -14.20
C ARG A 10 26.21 -5.76 -14.29
N ALA A 11 25.82 -5.38 -15.51
CA ALA A 11 24.73 -4.45 -15.72
C ALA A 11 23.56 -5.01 -14.91
N LYS A 12 23.20 -4.34 -13.81
CA LYS A 12 22.04 -4.72 -13.02
C LYS A 12 20.86 -4.48 -13.96
N GLU A 13 20.39 -5.54 -14.62
CA GLU A 13 19.13 -5.53 -15.33
C GLU A 13 18.10 -4.90 -14.39
N ARG A 14 17.48 -3.81 -14.86
CA ARG A 14 16.42 -3.19 -14.08
C ARG A 14 15.31 -4.24 -13.96
N PRO A 15 14.90 -4.60 -12.74
CA PRO A 15 13.86 -5.60 -12.55
C PRO A 15 12.59 -5.13 -13.26
N ALA A 16 11.88 -6.07 -13.88
CA ALA A 16 10.65 -5.78 -14.61
C ALA A 16 9.60 -5.20 -13.66
N LEU A 17 9.01 -4.07 -14.04
CA LEU A 17 7.94 -3.45 -13.26
C LEU A 17 6.69 -4.32 -13.30
N ILE A 18 5.97 -4.34 -12.19
CA ILE A 18 4.68 -5.01 -12.05
C ILE A 18 3.60 -3.93 -12.16
N PRO A 19 2.91 -3.81 -13.31
CA PRO A 19 1.97 -2.71 -13.55
C PRO A 19 0.68 -2.86 -12.74
N ARG A 20 0.24 -4.10 -12.48
CA ARG A 20 -0.98 -4.40 -11.73
C ARG A 20 -0.64 -5.03 -10.39
N TRP A 21 -0.44 -4.19 -9.38
CA TRP A 21 -0.14 -4.64 -8.02
C TRP A 21 -1.23 -5.56 -7.44
N ILE A 22 -2.47 -5.39 -7.90
CA ILE A 22 -3.62 -6.20 -7.47
C ILE A 22 -3.45 -7.69 -7.77
N ASP A 23 -2.68 -8.05 -8.81
CA ASP A 23 -2.43 -9.45 -9.18
C ASP A 23 -1.58 -10.18 -8.13
N LEU A 24 -0.92 -9.43 -7.24
CA LEU A 24 -0.13 -9.98 -6.13
C LEU A 24 -0.92 -10.06 -4.83
N VAL A 25 -2.13 -9.51 -4.77
CA VAL A 25 -2.97 -9.45 -3.57
C VAL A 25 -3.77 -10.73 -3.42
N ARG A 26 -3.57 -11.48 -2.33
CA ARG A 26 -4.24 -12.78 -2.10
C ARG A 26 -5.76 -12.68 -2.00
N ASN A 27 -6.24 -11.57 -1.43
CA ASN A 27 -7.67 -11.30 -1.20
C ASN A 27 -8.15 -10.15 -2.09
N SER A 28 -7.71 -10.13 -3.35
CA SER A 28 -8.03 -9.09 -4.34
C SER A 28 -9.52 -8.94 -4.61
N ASP A 29 -10.30 -10.02 -4.46
CA ASP A 29 -11.76 -10.02 -4.65
C ASP A 29 -12.46 -8.91 -3.86
N ILE A 30 -11.95 -8.57 -2.67
CA ILE A 30 -12.54 -7.51 -1.83
C ILE A 30 -12.48 -6.15 -2.55
N LEU A 31 -11.36 -5.84 -3.22
CA LEU A 31 -11.27 -4.61 -4.02
C LEU A 31 -12.06 -4.72 -5.33
N GLY A 32 -12.20 -5.92 -5.89
CA GLY A 32 -13.06 -6.18 -7.04
C GLY A 32 -14.56 -5.91 -6.78
N THR A 33 -14.98 -5.91 -5.50
CA THR A 33 -16.35 -5.46 -5.14
C THR A 33 -16.54 -3.96 -5.31
N LEU A 34 -15.47 -3.17 -5.21
CA LEU A 34 -15.51 -1.70 -5.25
C LEU A 34 -15.06 -1.14 -6.59
N TYR A 35 -14.11 -1.79 -7.26
CA TYR A 35 -13.53 -1.33 -8.54
C TYR A 35 -13.75 -2.35 -9.66
N SER A 36 -14.15 -1.86 -10.82
CA SER A 36 -14.08 -2.60 -12.08
C SER A 36 -12.64 -2.73 -12.57
N ASP A 37 -11.83 -1.69 -12.35
CA ASP A 37 -10.38 -1.69 -12.55
C ASP A 37 -9.70 -1.00 -11.36
N VAL A 38 -8.87 -1.74 -10.63
CA VAL A 38 -8.19 -1.22 -9.44
C VAL A 38 -7.12 -0.22 -9.87
N PRO A 39 -7.09 1.00 -9.30
CA PRO A 39 -6.17 2.03 -9.75
C PRO A 39 -4.71 1.61 -9.52
N PRO A 40 -3.79 2.08 -10.38
CA PRO A 40 -2.36 1.95 -10.13
C PRO A 40 -1.96 2.70 -8.86
N LEU A 41 -0.82 2.34 -8.27
CA LEU A 41 -0.29 3.02 -7.09
C LEU A 41 0.52 4.27 -7.48
N GLU A 42 -0.04 5.11 -8.34
CA GLU A 42 0.51 6.40 -8.77
C GLU A 42 -0.26 7.52 -8.06
N SER A 43 0.43 8.54 -7.53
CA SER A 43 -0.19 9.62 -6.75
C SER A 43 -0.96 9.15 -5.51
N VAL A 44 -0.38 8.19 -4.77
CA VAL A 44 -0.95 7.62 -3.54
C VAL A 44 -0.62 8.50 -2.34
N ARG A 45 -1.57 8.72 -1.42
CA ARG A 45 -1.24 9.35 -0.13
C ARG A 45 -0.75 8.30 0.85
N LEU A 46 0.55 8.27 1.13
CA LEU A 46 1.11 7.43 2.20
C LEU A 46 0.76 8.04 3.56
N ARG A 47 0.07 7.28 4.42
CA ARG A 47 -0.38 7.75 5.74
C ARG A 47 0.55 7.31 6.86
N SER A 48 0.97 6.06 6.81
CA SER A 48 1.87 5.47 7.78
C SER A 48 2.44 4.18 7.22
N PHE A 49 3.52 3.72 7.86
CA PHE A 49 4.00 2.36 7.73
C PHE A 49 4.17 1.79 9.12
N HIS A 50 3.92 0.50 9.27
CA HIS A 50 4.07 -0.21 10.53
C HIS A 50 4.94 -1.45 10.34
N LEU A 51 5.89 -1.66 11.24
CA LEU A 51 6.70 -2.87 11.30
C LEU A 51 6.16 -3.76 12.41
N ASN A 52 5.90 -5.02 12.07
CA ASN A 52 5.45 -5.99 13.06
C ASN A 52 6.65 -6.56 13.83
N TRP A 53 6.60 -6.54 15.16
CA TRP A 53 7.68 -7.12 15.97
C TRP A 53 7.68 -8.66 15.96
N ARG A 54 6.56 -9.30 15.62
CA ARG A 54 6.40 -10.77 15.62
C ARG A 54 6.91 -11.46 14.37
N GLY A 55 7.33 -10.72 13.35
CA GLY A 55 7.86 -11.28 12.13
C GLY A 55 8.19 -10.20 11.11
N PRO A 56 8.95 -10.53 10.05
CA PRO A 56 9.34 -9.58 9.01
C PRO A 56 8.13 -9.21 8.14
N ALA A 57 7.24 -8.39 8.68
CA ALA A 57 6.04 -7.91 8.03
C ALA A 57 5.95 -6.39 8.15
N LEU A 58 5.48 -5.77 7.07
CA LEU A 58 5.36 -4.33 6.93
C LEU A 58 3.98 -4.03 6.40
N THR A 59 3.27 -3.13 7.07
CA THR A 59 1.94 -2.68 6.64
C THR A 59 2.02 -1.22 6.24
N LEU A 60 1.70 -0.93 4.98
CA LEU A 60 1.49 0.44 4.52
C LEU A 60 0.02 0.80 4.70
N ARG A 61 -0.27 1.98 5.24
CA ARG A 61 -1.60 2.58 5.19
C ARG A 61 -1.60 3.66 4.14
N ILE A 62 -2.50 3.54 3.18
CA ILE A 62 -2.54 4.39 2.00
C ILE A 62 -3.96 4.83 1.68
N ASP A 63 -4.09 6.04 1.14
CA ASP A 63 -5.31 6.44 0.44
C ASP A 63 -5.10 6.22 -1.06
N LEU A 64 -6.05 5.51 -1.69
CA LEU A 64 -5.99 5.26 -3.13
C LEU A 64 -6.21 6.56 -3.93
N PRO A 65 -5.58 6.70 -5.11
CA PRO A 65 -5.61 7.93 -5.89
C PRO A 65 -6.95 8.17 -6.58
N THR A 66 -7.78 7.13 -6.68
CA THR A 66 -9.08 7.19 -7.35
C THR A 66 -10.11 6.53 -6.47
N TYR A 67 -11.22 7.23 -6.21
CA TYR A 67 -12.34 6.68 -5.43
C TYR A 67 -13.08 5.61 -6.24
N PRO A 68 -13.74 4.62 -5.60
CA PRO A 68 -14.40 3.53 -6.31
C PRO A 68 -15.54 3.96 -7.24
N ASP A 69 -15.94 3.04 -8.14
CA ASP A 69 -16.98 3.28 -9.14
C ASP A 69 -18.32 3.63 -8.45
N PRO A 70 -19.01 4.71 -8.85
CA PRO A 70 -20.21 5.19 -8.15
C PRO A 70 -21.34 4.17 -8.00
N ASP A 71 -21.44 3.21 -8.92
CA ASP A 71 -22.44 2.12 -8.93
C ASP A 71 -22.05 0.93 -8.02
N ARG A 72 -20.80 0.88 -7.56
CA ARG A 72 -20.26 -0.18 -6.68
C ARG A 72 -20.05 0.28 -5.24
N VAL A 73 -20.01 1.59 -5.01
CA VAL A 73 -19.88 2.18 -3.68
C VAL A 73 -21.15 1.89 -2.85
N PRO A 74 -21.01 1.42 -1.59
CA PRO A 74 -22.13 1.28 -0.67
C PRO A 74 -22.94 2.59 -0.56
N PRO A 75 -24.29 2.56 -0.66
CA PRO A 75 -25.12 3.76 -0.64
C PRO A 75 -24.87 4.67 0.57
N GLU A 76 -24.63 4.08 1.73
CA GLU A 76 -24.28 4.79 2.98
C GLU A 76 -23.03 5.68 2.86
N TRP A 77 -22.04 5.32 2.03
CA TRP A 77 -20.84 6.12 1.82
C TRP A 77 -21.14 7.32 0.93
N SER A 78 -21.99 7.11 -0.09
CA SER A 78 -22.47 8.16 -0.99
C SER A 78 -23.33 9.18 -0.26
N GLU A 79 -24.21 8.74 0.64
CA GLU A 79 -25.05 9.60 1.48
C GLU A 79 -24.21 10.48 2.44
N ARG A 80 -23.09 9.95 2.93
CA ARG A 80 -22.11 10.72 3.73
C ARG A 80 -21.20 11.60 2.86
N GLY A 81 -21.28 11.45 1.54
CA GLY A 81 -20.44 12.08 0.52
C GLY A 81 -18.96 11.85 0.78
N HIS A 82 -18.62 10.61 1.10
CA HIS A 82 -17.23 10.18 1.13
C HIS A 82 -16.62 10.26 -0.26
N ASN A 83 -15.32 10.52 -0.32
CA ASN A 83 -14.58 10.73 -1.56
C ASN A 83 -13.17 10.12 -1.54
N THR A 84 -12.78 9.46 -0.45
CA THR A 84 -11.46 8.86 -0.31
C THR A 84 -11.59 7.45 0.20
N LEU A 85 -10.86 6.52 -0.43
CA LEU A 85 -10.75 5.15 0.02
C LEU A 85 -9.36 4.93 0.63
N GLN A 86 -9.33 4.54 1.89
CA GLN A 86 -8.12 4.16 2.60
C GLN A 86 -8.08 2.65 2.79
N LEU A 87 -6.89 2.08 2.68
CA LEU A 87 -6.66 0.66 2.96
C LEU A 87 -5.28 0.43 3.54
N GLN A 88 -5.11 -0.75 4.14
CA GLN A 88 -3.82 -1.26 4.55
C GLN A 88 -3.33 -2.32 3.57
N VAL A 89 -2.08 -2.20 3.12
CA VAL A 89 -1.37 -3.21 2.32
C VAL A 89 -0.29 -3.84 3.17
N GLN A 90 -0.43 -5.12 3.47
CA GLN A 90 0.57 -5.89 4.21
C GLN A 90 1.48 -6.66 3.26
N PHE A 91 2.78 -6.53 3.53
CA PHE A 91 3.88 -7.24 2.91
C PHE A 91 4.46 -8.23 3.93
N ALA A 92 4.75 -9.45 3.48
CA ALA A 92 5.37 -10.50 4.29
C ALA A 92 6.81 -10.79 3.81
N ALA A 93 7.61 -11.46 4.64
CA ALA A 93 9.02 -11.77 4.36
C ALA A 93 9.84 -10.52 3.95
N VAL A 94 9.62 -9.43 4.69
CA VAL A 94 10.24 -8.13 4.45
C VAL A 94 11.73 -8.14 4.81
N GLU A 95 12.56 -7.70 3.88
CA GLU A 95 14.02 -7.58 4.02
C GLU A 95 14.50 -6.27 3.40
N ASP A 96 15.77 -5.93 3.59
CA ASP A 96 16.44 -4.76 2.98
C ASP A 96 15.73 -3.42 3.17
N LEU A 97 15.00 -3.26 4.29
CA LEU A 97 14.24 -2.05 4.57
C LEU A 97 15.17 -0.84 4.73
N THR A 98 14.91 0.19 3.92
CA THR A 98 15.56 1.49 4.01
C THR A 98 14.49 2.56 4.07
N VAL A 99 14.61 3.47 5.05
CA VAL A 99 13.78 4.67 5.17
C VAL A 99 14.69 5.89 5.30
N ARG A 100 14.42 6.92 4.51
CA ARG A 100 15.11 8.21 4.53
C ARG A 100 14.07 9.32 4.47
N GLY A 101 14.19 10.30 5.34
CA GLY A 101 13.24 11.41 5.44
C GLY A 101 11.94 11.04 6.16
N TRP A 102 10.98 11.97 6.13
CA TRP A 102 9.66 11.82 6.74
C TRP A 102 8.60 11.62 5.66
N ILE A 103 7.50 10.95 6.01
CA ILE A 103 6.37 10.77 5.10
C ILE A 103 5.90 12.16 4.64
N PRO A 104 5.87 12.43 3.33
CA PRO A 104 5.51 13.73 2.82
C PRO A 104 3.99 13.96 2.92
N ALA A 105 3.59 15.24 2.99
CA ALA A 105 2.17 15.62 2.91
C ALA A 105 1.62 15.54 1.48
N VAL A 106 2.49 15.45 0.48
CA VAL A 106 2.14 15.29 -0.93
C VAL A 106 1.98 13.81 -1.29
N PRO A 107 1.18 13.47 -2.32
CA PRO A 107 1.12 12.12 -2.85
C PRO A 107 2.47 11.61 -3.35
N VAL A 108 2.64 10.28 -3.38
CA VAL A 108 3.86 9.57 -3.76
C VAL A 108 3.51 8.43 -4.72
N ASP A 109 4.48 8.02 -5.54
CA ASP A 109 4.35 6.83 -6.37
C ASP A 109 4.93 5.60 -5.65
N ILE A 110 4.21 4.48 -5.71
CA ILE A 110 4.65 3.20 -5.18
C ILE A 110 4.88 2.26 -6.36
N SER A 111 6.14 1.93 -6.62
CA SER A 111 6.52 1.02 -7.69
C SER A 111 6.89 -0.36 -7.14
N LEU A 112 6.42 -1.40 -7.83
CA LEU A 112 6.74 -2.79 -7.55
C LEU A 112 7.52 -3.35 -8.73
N ALA A 113 8.61 -4.06 -8.45
CA ALA A 113 9.41 -4.74 -9.47
C ALA A 113 9.66 -6.20 -9.10
N ALA A 114 9.49 -7.11 -10.06
CA ALA A 114 9.70 -8.53 -9.85
C ALA A 114 11.19 -8.84 -9.62
N LEU A 115 11.46 -9.70 -8.65
CA LEU A 115 12.77 -10.26 -8.37
C LEU A 115 12.71 -11.81 -8.48
N PRO A 116 13.87 -12.48 -8.58
CA PRO A 116 13.92 -13.95 -8.49
C PRO A 116 13.31 -14.49 -7.20
N TYR A 117 12.93 -15.77 -7.21
CA TYR A 117 12.45 -16.51 -6.03
C TYR A 117 11.16 -15.97 -5.39
N ARG A 118 10.19 -15.51 -6.21
CA ARG A 118 8.90 -14.98 -5.73
C ARG A 118 9.05 -13.80 -4.78
N ARG A 119 10.01 -12.93 -5.10
CA ARG A 119 10.28 -11.70 -4.37
C ARG A 119 9.91 -10.51 -5.22
N ILE A 120 9.60 -9.42 -4.54
CA ILE A 120 9.40 -8.11 -5.16
C ILE A 120 10.25 -7.07 -4.46
N LEU A 121 10.66 -6.06 -5.22
CA LEU A 121 11.24 -4.83 -4.72
C LEU A 121 10.17 -3.76 -4.74
N VAL A 122 9.89 -3.19 -3.57
CA VAL A 122 8.97 -2.08 -3.41
C VAL A 122 9.78 -0.80 -3.24
N ARG A 123 9.42 0.24 -3.98
CA ARG A 123 10.02 1.57 -3.84
C ARG A 123 8.95 2.65 -3.79
N ILE A 124 9.09 3.52 -2.82
CA ILE A 124 8.32 4.76 -2.67
C ILE A 124 9.36 5.88 -2.65
N ALA A 125 9.26 6.79 -3.60
CA ALA A 125 10.22 7.88 -3.71
C ALA A 125 9.48 9.18 -4.04
N GLU A 126 9.83 10.22 -3.30
CA GLU A 126 9.41 11.60 -3.54
C GLU A 126 10.56 12.52 -3.10
N SER A 127 10.55 13.80 -3.47
CA SER A 127 11.59 14.74 -3.06
C SER A 127 11.78 14.75 -1.54
N GLY A 128 12.96 14.36 -1.07
CA GLY A 128 13.31 14.31 0.35
C GLY A 128 12.79 13.08 1.12
N PHE A 129 12.05 12.17 0.49
CA PHE A 129 11.56 10.93 1.08
C PHE A 129 11.93 9.71 0.23
N GLY A 130 12.57 8.73 0.86
CA GLY A 130 12.94 7.47 0.21
C GLY A 130 12.58 6.29 1.10
N PHE A 131 11.79 5.38 0.56
CA PHE A 131 11.37 4.16 1.24
C PHE A 131 11.54 2.98 0.29
N SER A 132 12.25 1.94 0.71
CA SER A 132 12.36 0.74 -0.10
C SER A 132 12.56 -0.50 0.75
N PHE A 133 12.07 -1.64 0.26
CA PHE A 133 12.27 -2.94 0.88
C PHE A 133 12.05 -4.05 -0.15
N THR A 134 12.54 -5.24 0.16
CA THR A 134 12.20 -6.47 -0.56
C THR A 134 11.16 -7.26 0.24
N SER A 135 10.27 -7.98 -0.43
CA SER A 135 9.24 -8.81 0.23
C SER A 135 8.84 -9.98 -0.65
N SER A 136 8.00 -10.90 -0.12
CA SER A 136 7.34 -11.91 -0.95
C SER A 136 6.38 -11.26 -1.96
N ASP A 137 6.17 -11.89 -3.10
CA ASP A 137 5.20 -11.51 -4.14
C ASP A 137 3.72 -11.76 -3.77
N SER A 138 3.41 -11.86 -2.47
CA SER A 138 2.09 -12.20 -1.95
C SER A 138 1.65 -11.21 -0.88
N LEU A 139 0.83 -10.26 -1.29
CA LEU A 139 0.34 -9.15 -0.48
C LEU A 139 -1.03 -9.49 0.11
N THR A 140 -1.46 -8.72 1.10
CA THR A 140 -2.83 -8.79 1.62
C THR A 140 -3.35 -7.39 1.89
N VAL A 141 -4.60 -7.13 1.51
CA VAL A 141 -5.26 -5.86 1.78
C VAL A 141 -6.24 -5.99 2.94
N GLY A 142 -6.33 -4.98 3.80
CA GLY A 142 -7.21 -5.00 4.97
C GLY A 142 -7.66 -3.60 5.35
N HIS A 143 -8.57 -3.51 6.33
CA HIS A 143 -9.11 -2.25 6.85
C HIS A 143 -9.51 -1.25 5.77
N ILE A 144 -10.25 -1.75 4.78
CA ILE A 144 -10.74 -0.91 3.69
C ILE A 144 -11.84 -0.03 4.27
N SER A 145 -11.58 1.27 4.26
CA SER A 145 -12.47 2.28 4.77
C SER A 145 -12.64 3.42 3.80
N SER A 146 -13.77 4.10 3.94
CA SER A 146 -14.12 5.26 3.16
C SER A 146 -14.41 6.42 4.09
N TYR A 147 -14.01 7.62 3.69
CA TYR A 147 -14.24 8.84 4.45
C TYR A 147 -14.28 10.07 3.52
N ARG A 148 -14.67 11.21 4.09
CA ARG A 148 -14.61 12.52 3.42
C ARG A 148 -13.31 13.23 3.80
N MET A 149 -12.41 13.38 2.83
CA MET A 149 -11.16 14.12 3.03
C MET A 149 -11.41 15.61 3.30
N THR A 150 -10.71 16.15 4.28
CA THR A 150 -10.74 17.57 4.63
C THR A 150 -9.59 18.32 3.96
N GLU A 151 -9.66 19.65 3.94
CA GLU A 151 -8.61 20.51 3.37
C GLU A 151 -7.25 20.33 4.06
N THR A 152 -7.24 20.00 5.35
CA THR A 152 -6.00 19.71 6.11
C THR A 152 -5.41 18.35 5.77
N GLY A 153 -6.16 17.51 5.06
CA GLY A 153 -5.82 16.13 4.80
C GLY A 153 -5.80 15.27 6.06
N SER A 154 -6.42 15.71 7.16
CA SER A 154 -6.48 14.92 8.40
C SER A 154 -7.24 13.62 8.18
N ASP A 155 -6.77 12.57 8.86
CA ASP A 155 -7.40 11.26 8.93
C ASP A 155 -8.29 11.12 10.18
N ASP A 156 -8.39 12.18 11.00
CA ASP A 156 -9.22 12.23 12.22
C ASP A 156 -10.67 12.61 11.89
N VAL A 157 -11.30 11.85 11.01
CA VAL A 157 -12.69 12.05 10.59
C VAL A 157 -13.46 10.73 10.66
N PRO A 158 -14.80 10.74 10.65
CA PRO A 158 -15.55 9.49 10.66
C PRO A 158 -15.26 8.62 9.43
N HIS A 159 -14.94 7.35 9.65
CA HIS A 159 -14.77 6.33 8.60
C HIS A 159 -15.99 5.40 8.54
N ALA A 160 -16.25 4.85 7.36
CA ALA A 160 -17.12 3.69 7.17
C ALA A 160 -16.29 2.54 6.57
N PHE A 161 -16.45 1.33 7.09
CA PHE A 161 -15.62 0.17 6.74
C PHE A 161 -16.37 -0.84 5.87
N VAL A 162 -15.64 -1.51 4.96
CA VAL A 162 -16.19 -2.63 4.16
C VAL A 162 -16.52 -3.84 5.04
N SER A 163 -15.64 -4.15 5.99
CA SER A 163 -15.79 -5.31 6.86
C SER A 163 -16.77 -5.00 8.00
N ARG A 164 -17.83 -5.81 8.15
CA ARG A 164 -18.74 -5.73 9.31
C ARG A 164 -18.04 -5.91 10.64
N LEU A 165 -16.92 -6.65 10.66
CA LEU A 165 -16.11 -6.82 11.86
C LEU A 165 -15.42 -5.49 12.19
N ASP A 166 -14.82 -4.83 11.20
CA ASP A 166 -14.22 -3.51 11.40
C ASP A 166 -15.26 -2.47 11.80
N THR A 167 -16.45 -2.48 11.20
CA THR A 167 -17.57 -1.59 11.58
C THR A 167 -17.96 -1.72 13.05
N ARG A 168 -17.78 -2.91 13.66
CA ARG A 168 -18.09 -3.16 15.07
C ARG A 168 -16.94 -2.82 16.01
N LEU A 169 -15.71 -3.07 15.57
CA LEU A 169 -14.51 -2.85 16.40
C LEU A 169 -14.05 -1.39 16.37
N PHE A 170 -14.32 -0.68 15.28
CA PHE A 170 -13.73 0.62 15.00
C PHE A 170 -14.81 1.66 14.72
N THR A 171 -15.04 2.55 15.69
CA THR A 171 -15.75 3.83 15.47
C THR A 171 -14.80 4.95 15.05
N SER A 172 -13.49 4.72 15.18
CA SER A 172 -12.34 5.51 14.73
C SER A 172 -11.20 4.55 14.38
N LEU A 173 -10.18 5.03 13.67
CA LEU A 173 -9.05 4.25 13.13
C LEU A 173 -8.54 3.16 14.10
N PRO A 174 -8.25 1.93 13.61
CA PRO A 174 -7.52 0.94 14.37
C PRO A 174 -6.18 1.49 14.83
N GLY A 175 -5.81 1.22 16.09
CA GLY A 175 -4.50 1.58 16.61
C GLY A 175 -3.39 0.94 15.76
N THR A 176 -2.25 1.61 15.63
CA THR A 176 -1.10 1.15 14.83
C THR A 176 -0.56 -0.24 15.22
N HIS A 177 -0.99 -0.80 16.35
CA HIS A 177 -0.59 -2.10 16.88
C HIS A 177 -1.69 -3.17 16.82
N GLU A 178 -2.89 -2.84 16.36
CA GLU A 178 -3.98 -3.81 16.27
C GLU A 178 -3.71 -4.77 15.11
N SER A 179 -3.80 -6.07 15.40
CA SER A 179 -3.50 -7.13 14.45
C SER A 179 -4.48 -7.08 13.29
N SER A 180 -4.01 -6.60 12.14
CA SER A 180 -4.84 -6.22 10.99
C SER A 180 -5.47 -7.37 10.20
N PHE A 181 -5.21 -8.61 10.60
CA PHE A 181 -5.67 -9.81 9.89
C PHE A 181 -6.06 -10.85 10.94
N PHE A 182 -7.36 -11.08 11.08
CA PHE A 182 -7.87 -12.23 11.81
C PHE A 182 -7.72 -13.44 10.88
N LEU A 183 -6.86 -14.39 11.27
CA LEU A 183 -6.69 -15.69 10.62
C LEU A 183 -7.95 -16.55 10.75
#